data_AF-A0A2R7NGU6-F1
#
_entry.id   AF-A0A2R7NGU6-F1
#
_cell.length_a   1.000
_cell.length_b   1.000
_cell.length_c   1.000
_cell.angle_alpha   90.00
_cell.angle_beta   90.00
_cell.angle_gamma   90.00
#
_symmetry.space_group_name_H-M   'P 1'
#
loop_
_entity.id
_entity.type
_entity.pdbx_description
1 polymer ?
#
loop_
_entity_poly.entity_id
_entity_poly.type
_entity_poly.pdbx_seq_one_letter_code
_entity_poly.pdbx_strand_id
1 'polypeptide(L)'
;MKFSEGIQKSLPFGYLFLVVMGILKESVFYYQIGINILKYSTIMDILISPIATLTSHPVILIALIIIVISSFAFPSFLSKQANKNKKWALKMASLKEHETMTKQAIENHFTNMFVRFLAMMLLSFFVGIGWGEGMTLTKRIKENRLKYDYKINYGDDNFDQVHLIGSNSMYYIYLAKGNKTIKIAPVGSIKSIELTNNKKLDD
;
A
#
# COMPACT_ATOMS: atom_id res chain seq x y z
N MET A 1 -13.89 27.77 -2.15
CA MET A 1 -12.91 27.29 -3.15
C MET A 1 -13.63 26.39 -4.14
N LYS A 2 -13.82 26.81 -5.40
CA LYS A 2 -14.29 25.91 -6.46
C LYS A 2 -13.12 24.95 -6.73
N PHE A 3 -13.23 23.69 -6.31
CA PHE A 3 -12.32 22.65 -6.79
C PHE A 3 -12.32 22.71 -8.32
N SER A 4 -11.15 22.89 -8.93
CA SER A 4 -11.00 22.94 -10.38
C SER A 4 -11.72 21.73 -11.00
N GLU A 5 -12.55 21.95 -12.03
CA GLU A 5 -13.27 20.89 -12.75
C GLU A 5 -12.35 19.73 -13.18
N GLY A 6 -11.05 20.01 -13.38
CA GLY A 6 -10.03 19.01 -13.68
C GLY A 6 -9.78 18.02 -12.52
N ILE A 7 -9.81 18.48 -11.25
CA ILE A 7 -9.65 17.59 -10.09
C ILE A 7 -10.85 16.65 -9.96
N GLN A 8 -12.07 17.19 -10.13
CA GLN A 8 -13.29 16.38 -10.07
C GLN A 8 -13.31 15.30 -11.15
N LYS A 9 -12.88 15.62 -12.38
CA LYS A 9 -12.77 14.64 -13.47
C LYS A 9 -11.66 13.61 -13.26
N SER A 10 -10.59 13.96 -12.53
CA SER A 10 -9.43 13.07 -12.31
C SER A 10 -9.58 12.16 -11.09
N LEU A 11 -10.44 12.52 -10.13
CA LEU A 11 -10.64 11.80 -8.88
C LEU A 11 -11.06 10.32 -9.06
N PRO A 12 -11.98 9.97 -9.98
CA PRO A 12 -12.32 8.57 -10.24
C PRO A 12 -11.14 7.72 -10.73
N PHE A 13 -10.25 8.29 -11.53
CA PHE A 13 -9.06 7.59 -12.02
C PHE A 13 -8.02 7.39 -10.92
N GLY A 14 -7.83 8.39 -10.04
CA GLY A 14 -6.99 8.25 -8.85
C GLY A 14 -7.51 7.16 -7.92
N TYR A 15 -8.82 7.10 -7.73
CA TYR A 15 -9.46 6.03 -6.97
C TYR A 15 -9.24 4.65 -7.62
N LEU A 16 -9.53 4.51 -8.92
CA LEU A 16 -9.31 3.28 -9.68
C LEU A 16 -7.86 2.79 -9.54
N PHE A 17 -6.90 3.71 -9.64
CA PHE A 17 -5.49 3.41 -9.46
C PHE A 17 -5.21 2.84 -8.07
N LEU A 18 -5.72 3.47 -7.00
CA LEU A 18 -5.57 2.96 -5.63
C LEU A 18 -6.19 1.57 -5.45
N VAL A 19 -7.34 1.29 -6.06
CA VAL A 19 -7.96 -0.05 -6.04
C VAL A 19 -7.00 -1.09 -6.60
N VAL A 20 -6.47 -0.83 -7.80
CA VAL A 20 -5.54 -1.75 -8.47
C VAL A 20 -4.29 -1.95 -7.62
N MET A 21 -3.77 -0.90 -6.98
CA MET A 21 -2.63 -1.02 -6.06
C MET A 21 -2.93 -1.89 -4.85
N GLY A 22 -4.13 -1.77 -4.25
CA GLY A 22 -4.58 -2.63 -3.15
C GLY A 22 -4.68 -4.10 -3.57
N ILE A 23 -5.30 -4.37 -4.72
CA ILE A 23 -5.39 -5.71 -5.30
C ILE A 23 -4.00 -6.31 -5.46
N LEU A 24 -3.07 -5.57 -6.08
CA LEU A 24 -1.72 -6.05 -6.35
C LEU A 24 -0.95 -6.32 -5.05
N LYS A 25 -0.98 -5.40 -4.09
CA LYS A 25 -0.31 -5.57 -2.79
C LYS A 25 -0.79 -6.83 -2.08
N GLU A 26 -2.11 -6.98 -1.92
CA GLU A 26 -2.69 -8.12 -1.20
C GLU A 26 -2.46 -9.43 -1.95
N SER A 27 -2.62 -9.43 -3.29
CA SER A 27 -2.38 -10.62 -4.10
C SER A 27 -0.93 -11.08 -4.01
N VAL A 28 0.03 -10.16 -4.12
CA VAL A 28 1.47 -10.47 -3.99
C VAL A 28 1.81 -10.97 -2.60
N PHE A 29 1.23 -10.39 -1.54
CA PHE A 29 1.45 -10.83 -0.16
C PHE A 29 0.93 -12.25 0.07
N TYR A 30 -0.36 -12.49 -0.19
CA TYR A 30 -1.02 -13.77 0.11
C TYR A 30 -0.60 -14.91 -0.82
N TYR A 31 -0.22 -14.60 -2.07
CA TYR A 31 0.27 -15.61 -3.01
C TYR A 31 1.53 -16.33 -2.49
N GLN A 32 2.40 -15.62 -1.78
CA GLN A 32 3.63 -16.19 -1.22
C GLN A 32 3.38 -17.25 -0.14
N ILE A 33 2.22 -17.22 0.50
CA ILE A 33 1.76 -18.23 1.47
C ILE A 33 0.72 -19.19 0.88
N GLY A 34 0.53 -19.18 -0.45
CA GLY A 34 -0.34 -20.11 -1.16
C GLY A 34 -1.83 -19.76 -1.12
N ILE A 35 -2.20 -18.53 -0.77
CA ILE A 35 -3.59 -18.10 -0.67
C ILE A 35 -3.93 -17.18 -1.84
N ASN A 36 -5.00 -17.51 -2.57
CA ASN A 36 -5.62 -16.57 -3.51
C ASN A 36 -6.62 -15.68 -2.78
N ILE A 37 -6.13 -14.54 -2.25
CA ILE A 37 -6.93 -13.62 -1.44
C ILE A 37 -8.15 -13.05 -2.17
N LEU A 38 -8.13 -13.00 -3.51
CA LEU A 38 -9.26 -12.50 -4.29
C LEU A 38 -10.51 -13.37 -4.18
N LYS A 39 -10.35 -14.65 -3.79
CA LYS A 39 -11.48 -15.54 -3.50
C LYS A 39 -12.10 -15.29 -2.12
N TYR A 40 -11.37 -14.62 -1.24
CA TYR A 40 -11.73 -14.44 0.16
C TYR A 40 -11.95 -12.98 0.55
N SER A 41 -11.79 -12.03 -0.37
CA SER A 41 -11.92 -10.60 -0.10
C SER A 41 -13.00 -9.95 -0.96
N THR A 42 -13.72 -9.02 -0.37
CA THR A 42 -14.65 -8.16 -1.11
C THR A 42 -13.90 -7.01 -1.78
N ILE A 43 -14.56 -6.31 -2.70
CA ILE A 43 -14.03 -5.08 -3.30
C ILE A 43 -13.75 -4.03 -2.20
N MET A 44 -14.62 -3.93 -1.18
CA MET A 44 -14.42 -2.97 -0.08
C MET A 44 -13.15 -3.26 0.73
N ASP A 45 -12.87 -4.53 1.03
CA ASP A 45 -11.66 -4.92 1.77
C ASP A 45 -10.39 -4.55 0.99
N ILE A 46 -10.41 -4.78 -0.31
CA ILE A 46 -9.33 -4.44 -1.24
C ILE A 46 -9.10 -2.92 -1.29
N LEU A 47 -10.17 -2.12 -1.25
CA LEU A 47 -10.11 -0.66 -1.28
C LEU A 47 -9.52 -0.06 -0.01
N ILE A 48 -9.85 -0.66 1.13
CA ILE A 48 -9.39 -0.16 2.44
C ILE A 48 -7.95 -0.60 2.70
N SER A 49 -7.50 -1.73 2.16
CA SER A 49 -6.15 -2.28 2.39
C SER A 49 -5.01 -1.27 2.18
N PRO A 50 -4.93 -0.50 1.07
CA PRO A 50 -3.90 0.53 0.90
C PRO A 50 -3.90 1.54 2.03
N ILE A 51 -5.08 2.01 2.44
CA ILE A 51 -5.23 3.00 3.51
C ILE A 51 -4.78 2.39 4.83
N ALA A 52 -5.22 1.17 5.14
CA ALA A 52 -4.82 0.44 6.35
C ALA A 52 -3.30 0.21 6.41
N THR A 53 -2.67 -0.07 5.27
CA THR A 53 -1.22 -0.25 5.17
C THR A 53 -0.50 1.08 5.47
N LEU A 54 -0.98 2.19 4.91
CA LEU A 54 -0.40 3.51 5.15
C LEU A 54 -0.56 3.93 6.62
N THR A 55 -1.71 3.68 7.25
CA THR A 55 -1.97 4.06 8.65
C THR A 55 -1.24 3.18 9.66
N SER A 56 -0.98 1.92 9.33
CA SER A 56 -0.24 0.98 10.19
C SER A 56 1.25 1.32 10.31
N HIS A 57 1.77 2.11 9.37
CA HIS A 57 3.18 2.50 9.33
C HIS A 57 3.32 4.04 9.22
N PRO A 58 3.35 4.78 10.34
CA PRO A 58 3.40 6.25 10.32
C PRO A 58 4.55 6.83 9.49
N VAL A 59 5.71 6.15 9.48
CA VAL A 59 6.87 6.54 8.67
C VAL A 59 6.56 6.47 7.17
N ILE A 60 5.84 5.42 6.74
CA ILE A 60 5.40 5.24 5.35
C ILE A 60 4.41 6.35 4.96
N LEU A 61 3.46 6.67 5.85
CA LEU A 61 2.51 7.74 5.61
C LEU A 61 3.21 9.10 5.43
N ILE A 62 4.17 9.43 6.30
CA ILE A 62 4.95 10.67 6.20
C ILE A 62 5.74 10.70 4.89
N ALA A 63 6.40 9.60 4.53
CA ALA A 63 7.14 9.50 3.27
C ALA A 63 6.23 9.73 2.05
N LEU A 64 5.02 9.15 2.06
CA LEU A 64 4.03 9.36 1.00
C LEU A 64 3.59 10.82 0.91
N ILE A 65 3.32 11.48 2.04
CA ILE A 65 2.96 12.91 2.07
C ILE A 65 4.08 13.76 1.47
N ILE A 66 5.33 13.50 1.86
CA ILE A 66 6.50 14.21 1.30
C ILE A 66 6.59 14.00 -0.21
N ILE A 67 6.38 12.78 -0.69
CA ILE A 67 6.37 12.45 -2.13
C ILE A 67 5.25 13.22 -2.85
N VAL A 68 4.05 13.25 -2.30
CA VAL A 68 2.90 13.96 -2.89
C VAL A 68 3.16 15.46 -2.94
N ILE A 69 3.66 16.07 -1.85
CA ILE A 69 4.01 17.50 -1.84
C ILE A 69 5.12 17.79 -2.86
N SER A 70 6.15 16.94 -2.89
CA SER A 70 7.25 17.04 -3.86
C SER A 70 6.71 16.92 -5.30
N SER A 71 5.65 16.14 -5.52
CA SER A 71 5.07 15.98 -6.84
C SER A 71 4.45 17.24 -7.43
N PHE A 72 3.97 18.15 -6.59
CA PHE A 72 3.46 19.43 -7.05
C PHE A 72 4.54 20.51 -7.07
N ALA A 73 5.44 20.50 -6.08
CA ALA A 73 6.48 21.53 -5.97
C ALA A 73 7.62 21.35 -6.99
N PHE A 74 8.05 20.10 -7.22
CA PHE A 74 9.25 19.80 -8.00
C PHE A 74 9.10 20.09 -9.50
N PRO A 75 7.99 19.78 -10.18
CA PRO A 75 7.79 20.15 -11.59
C PRO A 75 7.78 21.66 -11.80
N SER A 76 7.12 22.42 -10.90
CA SER A 76 7.10 23.88 -10.97
C SER A 76 8.50 24.47 -10.77
N PHE A 77 9.28 23.93 -9.83
CA PHE A 77 10.67 24.32 -9.63
C PHE A 77 11.53 24.03 -10.87
N LEU A 78 11.43 22.83 -11.43
CA LEU A 78 12.16 22.42 -12.64
C LEU A 78 11.81 23.30 -13.85
N SER A 79 10.52 23.56 -14.07
CA SER A 79 10.04 24.46 -15.14
C SER A 79 10.62 25.87 -14.98
N LYS A 80 10.66 26.43 -13.76
CA LYS A 80 11.31 27.72 -13.51
C LYS A 80 12.80 27.73 -13.82
N GLN A 81 13.52 26.63 -13.54
CA GLN A 81 14.95 26.53 -13.83
C GLN A 81 15.22 26.29 -15.32
N ALA A 82 14.36 25.52 -16.00
CA ALA A 82 14.40 25.33 -17.46
C ALA A 82 14.18 26.65 -18.20
N ASN A 83 13.18 27.44 -17.78
CA ASN A 83 12.93 28.79 -18.30
C ASN A 83 14.09 29.78 -18.07
N LYS A 84 14.99 29.51 -17.10
CA LYS A 84 16.23 30.26 -16.87
C LYS A 84 17.41 29.71 -17.68
N ASN A 85 17.16 28.84 -18.66
CA ASN A 85 18.14 28.18 -19.51
C ASN A 85 19.24 27.41 -18.75
N LYS A 86 18.93 26.85 -17.57
CA LYS A 86 19.89 26.02 -16.85
C LYS A 86 20.05 24.64 -17.51
N LYS A 87 21.24 24.36 -18.05
CA LYS A 87 21.58 23.12 -18.78
C LYS A 87 21.22 21.83 -18.05
N TRP A 88 21.34 21.77 -16.72
CA TRP A 88 21.00 20.56 -15.95
C TRP A 88 19.49 20.27 -15.94
N ALA A 89 18.65 21.29 -15.88
CA ALA A 89 17.19 21.15 -15.86
C ALA A 89 16.67 20.69 -17.24
N LEU A 90 17.25 21.25 -18.31
CA LEU A 90 16.96 20.88 -19.70
C LEU A 90 17.38 19.44 -20.00
N LYS A 91 18.58 19.04 -19.52
CA LYS A 91 19.09 17.67 -19.66
C LYS A 91 18.22 16.66 -18.92
N MET A 92 17.70 17.02 -17.74
CA MET A 92 16.86 16.13 -16.93
C MET A 92 15.52 15.80 -17.62
N ALA A 93 14.93 16.74 -18.37
CA ALA A 93 13.69 16.51 -19.12
C ALA A 93 13.89 16.08 -20.58
N SER A 94 15.15 15.85 -21.00
CA SER A 94 15.47 15.54 -22.40
C SER A 94 14.89 16.55 -23.41
N LEU A 95 14.76 17.82 -23.00
CA LEU A 95 14.23 18.89 -23.85
C LEU A 95 15.36 19.37 -24.78
N LYS A 96 15.50 18.73 -25.93
CA LYS A 96 16.51 19.07 -26.95
C LYS A 96 16.17 20.35 -27.73
N GLU A 97 14.90 20.72 -27.82
CA GLU A 97 14.39 21.87 -28.59
C GLU A 97 13.63 22.87 -27.70
N HIS A 98 14.24 23.30 -26.60
CA HIS A 98 13.60 24.20 -25.64
C HIS A 98 13.31 25.61 -26.20
N GLU A 99 14.05 26.06 -27.21
CA GLU A 99 13.94 27.43 -27.74
C GLU A 99 12.64 27.70 -28.50
N THR A 100 11.96 26.67 -28.99
CA THR A 100 10.71 26.79 -29.77
C THR A 100 9.45 26.51 -28.94
N MET A 101 9.60 26.06 -27.69
CA MET A 101 8.48 25.67 -26.85
C MET A 101 7.96 26.82 -25.99
N THR A 102 6.65 26.96 -25.91
CA THR A 102 6.02 27.92 -24.99
C THR A 102 6.25 27.48 -23.53
N LYS A 103 6.28 28.46 -22.60
CA LYS A 103 6.44 28.21 -21.15
C LYS A 103 5.44 27.17 -20.63
N GLN A 104 4.21 27.20 -21.16
CA GLN A 104 3.13 26.28 -20.80
C GLN A 104 3.39 24.85 -21.31
N ALA A 105 3.98 24.70 -22.51
CA ALA A 105 4.35 23.39 -23.04
C ALA A 105 5.47 22.74 -22.21
N ILE A 106 6.45 23.53 -21.75
CA ILE A 106 7.52 23.08 -20.86
C ILE A 106 6.94 22.60 -19.51
N GLU A 107 6.05 23.39 -18.90
CA GLU A 107 5.40 23.04 -17.64
C GLU A 107 4.57 21.75 -17.73
N ASN A 108 3.79 21.59 -18.80
CA ASN A 108 3.03 20.37 -19.05
C ASN A 108 3.92 19.14 -19.26
N HIS A 109 5.06 19.28 -19.95
CA HIS A 109 6.01 18.19 -20.14
C HIS A 109 6.58 17.69 -18.82
N PHE A 110 7.06 18.60 -17.97
CA PHE A 110 7.55 18.26 -16.63
C PHE A 110 6.46 17.64 -15.75
N THR A 111 5.24 18.17 -15.81
CA THR A 111 4.09 17.64 -15.06
C THR A 111 3.78 16.21 -15.49
N ASN A 112 3.67 15.94 -16.81
CA ASN A 112 3.40 14.61 -17.33
C ASN A 112 4.51 13.60 -16.98
N MET A 113 5.77 14.02 -17.09
CA MET A 113 6.93 13.21 -16.69
C MET A 113 6.84 12.83 -15.21
N PHE A 114 6.53 13.80 -14.34
CA PHE A 114 6.45 13.57 -12.91
C PHE A 114 5.25 12.70 -12.53
N VAL A 115 4.09 12.89 -13.17
CA VAL A 115 2.90 12.05 -12.93
C VAL A 115 3.19 10.59 -13.27
N ARG A 116 3.88 10.30 -14.39
CA ARG A 116 4.30 8.93 -14.74
C ARG A 116 5.29 8.35 -13.74
N PHE A 117 6.26 9.15 -13.32
CA PHE A 117 7.23 8.75 -12.30
C PHE A 117 6.55 8.43 -10.97
N LEU A 118 5.62 9.29 -10.53
CA LEU A 118 4.83 9.09 -9.32
C LEU A 118 4.01 7.79 -9.40
N ALA A 119 3.34 7.54 -10.52
CA ALA A 119 2.57 6.31 -10.72
C ALA A 119 3.46 5.06 -10.63
N MET A 120 4.61 5.05 -11.31
CA MET A 120 5.57 3.94 -11.25
C MET A 120 6.17 3.74 -9.86
N MET A 121 6.46 4.83 -9.16
CA MET A 121 6.96 4.80 -7.79
C MET A 121 5.91 4.20 -6.84
N LEU A 122 4.66 4.67 -6.90
CA LEU A 122 3.56 4.14 -6.09
C LEU A 122 3.32 2.65 -6.36
N LEU A 123 3.36 2.24 -7.64
CA LEU A 123 3.26 0.84 -8.01
C LEU A 123 4.38 0.00 -7.39
N SER A 124 5.63 0.45 -7.56
CA SER A 124 6.80 -0.24 -6.98
C SER A 124 6.72 -0.30 -5.46
N PHE A 125 6.18 0.75 -4.84
CA PHE A 125 6.00 0.85 -3.40
C PHE A 125 5.01 -0.19 -2.87
N PHE A 126 3.79 -0.23 -3.40
CA PHE A 126 2.75 -1.18 -2.94
C PHE A 126 3.11 -2.63 -3.23
N VAL A 127 3.64 -2.91 -4.43
CA VAL A 127 4.13 -4.25 -4.79
C VAL A 127 5.30 -4.64 -3.88
N GLY A 128 6.24 -3.72 -3.63
CA GLY A 128 7.40 -3.94 -2.77
C GLY A 128 7.02 -4.25 -1.33
N ILE A 129 6.02 -3.56 -0.76
CA ILE A 129 5.47 -3.86 0.57
C ILE A 129 4.88 -5.28 0.58
N GLY A 130 3.94 -5.58 -0.33
CA GLY A 130 3.31 -6.89 -0.38
C GLY A 130 4.33 -8.02 -0.53
N TRP A 131 5.34 -7.79 -1.36
CA TRP A 131 6.45 -8.72 -1.55
C TRP A 131 7.26 -8.92 -0.25
N GLY A 132 7.76 -7.83 0.34
CA GLY A 132 8.62 -7.87 1.53
C GLY A 132 7.91 -8.42 2.77
N GLU A 133 6.66 -8.04 3.02
CA GLU A 133 5.84 -8.56 4.11
C GLU A 133 5.60 -10.06 3.93
N GLY A 134 5.21 -10.49 2.72
CA GLY A 134 4.93 -11.89 2.43
C GLY A 134 6.16 -12.78 2.55
N MET A 135 7.33 -12.31 2.08
CA MET A 135 8.60 -13.02 2.22
C MET A 135 8.98 -13.18 3.68
N THR A 136 8.82 -12.10 4.46
CA THR A 136 9.15 -12.08 5.89
C THR A 136 8.25 -13.04 6.66
N LEU A 137 6.95 -13.03 6.38
CA LEU A 137 6.00 -13.96 6.98
C LEU A 137 6.34 -15.41 6.62
N THR A 138 6.53 -15.70 5.33
CA THR A 138 6.88 -17.03 4.82
C THR A 138 8.15 -17.57 5.47
N LYS A 139 9.18 -16.72 5.60
CA LYS A 139 10.43 -17.07 6.29
C LYS A 139 10.19 -17.39 7.76
N ARG A 140 9.42 -16.57 8.48
CA ARG A 140 9.09 -16.82 9.90
C ARG A 140 8.28 -18.09 10.11
N ILE A 141 7.36 -18.43 9.19
CA ILE A 141 6.62 -19.71 9.21
C ILE A 141 7.60 -20.88 9.05
N LYS A 142 8.50 -20.81 8.05
CA LYS A 142 9.49 -21.87 7.79
C LYS A 142 10.45 -22.09 8.95
N GLU A 143 10.93 -21.00 9.54
CA GLU A 143 11.89 -21.01 10.66
C GLU A 143 11.23 -21.22 12.03
N ASN A 144 9.90 -21.37 12.10
CA ASN A 144 9.13 -21.48 13.34
C ASN A 144 9.37 -20.30 14.32
N ARG A 145 9.49 -19.08 13.78
CA ARG A 145 9.75 -17.83 14.52
C ARG A 145 8.51 -16.93 14.60
N LEU A 146 7.33 -17.49 14.39
CA LEU A 146 6.08 -16.76 14.51
C LEU A 146 5.77 -16.43 15.98
N LYS A 147 5.20 -15.25 16.18
CA LYS A 147 4.67 -14.83 17.48
C LYS A 147 3.17 -15.10 17.50
N TYR A 148 2.72 -15.80 18.53
CA TYR A 148 1.33 -16.21 18.70
C TYR A 148 0.68 -15.33 19.76
N ASP A 149 0.50 -14.04 19.42
CA ASP A 149 0.07 -12.98 20.34
C ASP A 149 -1.47 -12.85 20.45
N TYR A 150 -2.21 -13.80 19.85
CA TYR A 150 -3.68 -13.81 19.86
C TYR A 150 -4.25 -15.13 20.37
N LYS A 151 -5.43 -15.09 20.98
CA LYS A 151 -6.28 -16.25 21.23
C LYS A 151 -7.58 -16.15 20.45
N ILE A 152 -8.02 -17.26 19.87
CA ILE A 152 -9.31 -17.39 19.20
C ILE A 152 -10.20 -18.34 20.01
N ASN A 153 -11.42 -17.90 20.32
CA ASN A 153 -12.46 -18.71 20.95
C ASN A 153 -13.61 -18.93 19.96
N TYR A 154 -14.09 -20.18 19.83
CA TYR A 154 -15.11 -20.57 18.86
C TYR A 154 -16.54 -20.67 19.42
N GLY A 155 -16.75 -20.38 20.71
CA GLY A 155 -18.03 -20.62 21.37
C GLY A 155 -17.88 -21.32 22.70
N ASP A 156 -16.93 -22.25 22.74
CA ASP A 156 -16.70 -23.21 23.82
C ASP A 156 -15.65 -22.69 24.82
N ASP A 157 -15.35 -23.48 25.86
CA ASP A 157 -14.28 -23.18 26.82
C ASP A 157 -12.86 -23.40 26.25
N ASN A 158 -12.76 -23.83 24.98
CA ASN A 158 -11.50 -24.08 24.29
C ASN A 158 -11.05 -22.84 23.49
N PHE A 159 -9.74 -22.56 23.54
CA PHE A 159 -9.11 -21.51 22.76
C PHE A 159 -7.86 -22.01 22.04
N ASP A 160 -7.63 -21.49 20.83
CA ASP A 160 -6.39 -21.67 20.09
C ASP A 160 -5.49 -20.44 20.30
N GLN A 161 -4.22 -20.65 20.66
CA GLN A 161 -3.21 -19.60 20.49
C GLN A 161 -2.82 -19.50 19.01
N VAL A 162 -2.90 -18.31 18.44
CA VAL A 162 -2.74 -18.11 16.99
C VAL A 162 -1.83 -16.94 16.64
N HIS A 163 -1.23 -17.05 15.46
CA HIS A 163 -0.67 -15.93 14.74
C HIS A 163 -1.71 -15.46 13.73
N LEU A 164 -2.29 -14.28 13.95
CA LEU A 164 -3.21 -13.65 13.00
C LEU A 164 -2.40 -13.10 11.83
N ILE A 165 -2.59 -13.67 10.64
CA ILE A 165 -1.97 -13.18 9.40
C ILE A 165 -2.70 -11.94 8.91
N GLY A 166 -4.03 -11.99 8.94
CA GLY A 166 -4.87 -10.88 8.52
C GLY A 166 -6.33 -11.19 8.74
N SER A 167 -7.15 -10.15 8.55
CA SER A 167 -8.59 -10.23 8.62
C SER A 167 -9.19 -9.33 7.55
N ASN A 168 -10.34 -9.74 7.04
CA ASN A 168 -11.18 -8.90 6.19
C ASN A 168 -12.63 -8.96 6.71
N SER A 169 -13.56 -8.35 5.98
CA SER A 169 -14.97 -8.30 6.38
C SER A 169 -15.63 -9.67 6.56
N MET A 170 -15.09 -10.73 5.93
CA MET A 170 -15.72 -12.07 5.88
C MET A 170 -14.91 -13.16 6.58
N TYR A 171 -13.59 -13.03 6.66
CA TYR A 171 -12.70 -14.08 7.11
C TYR A 171 -11.57 -13.59 8.01
N TYR A 172 -11.16 -14.48 8.92
CA TYR A 172 -9.88 -14.44 9.60
C TYR A 172 -8.92 -15.44 8.97
N ILE A 173 -7.68 -15.02 8.74
CA ILE A 173 -6.60 -15.85 8.19
C ILE A 173 -5.51 -15.96 9.26
N TYR A 174 -5.22 -17.17 9.72
CA TYR A 174 -4.31 -17.36 10.86
C TYR A 174 -3.60 -18.73 10.84
N LEU A 175 -2.52 -18.85 11.63
CA LEU A 175 -1.91 -20.14 11.98
C LEU A 175 -2.14 -20.43 13.46
N ALA A 176 -2.55 -21.65 13.79
CA ALA A 176 -2.57 -22.14 15.16
C ALA A 176 -1.16 -22.56 15.61
N LYS A 177 -0.82 -22.34 16.87
CA LYS A 177 0.48 -22.70 17.45
C LYS A 177 0.74 -24.20 17.30
N GLY A 178 1.95 -24.54 16.82
CA GLY A 178 2.35 -25.92 16.56
C GLY A 178 1.84 -26.51 15.24
N ASN A 179 1.01 -25.77 14.50
CA ASN A 179 0.49 -26.18 13.19
C ASN A 179 1.00 -25.23 12.10
N LYS A 180 1.48 -25.77 10.98
CA LYS A 180 1.91 -24.98 9.80
C LYS A 180 0.79 -24.74 8.79
N THR A 181 -0.38 -25.35 9.00
CA THR A 181 -1.56 -25.18 8.16
C THR A 181 -2.19 -23.81 8.43
N ILE A 182 -2.32 -23.03 7.36
CA ILE A 182 -3.05 -21.77 7.39
C ILE A 182 -4.54 -22.08 7.44
N LYS A 183 -5.23 -21.56 8.45
CA LYS A 183 -6.68 -21.66 8.61
C LYS A 183 -7.33 -20.37 8.07
N ILE A 184 -8.42 -20.53 7.33
CA ILE A 184 -9.28 -19.45 6.85
C ILE A 184 -10.66 -19.71 7.44
N ALA A 185 -11.06 -18.92 8.44
CA ALA A 185 -12.32 -19.12 9.16
C ALA A 185 -13.27 -17.94 8.90
N PRO A 186 -14.57 -18.19 8.61
CA PRO A 186 -15.56 -17.12 8.51
C PRO A 186 -15.63 -16.33 9.82
N VAL A 187 -15.78 -15.00 9.76
CA VAL A 187 -15.93 -14.16 10.96
C VAL A 187 -17.04 -14.66 11.88
N GLY A 188 -18.18 -15.09 11.32
CA GLY A 188 -19.31 -15.62 12.08
C GLY A 188 -19.05 -16.92 12.85
N SER A 189 -17.92 -17.61 12.59
CA SER A 189 -17.53 -18.83 13.30
C SER A 189 -16.65 -18.59 14.54
N ILE A 190 -16.22 -17.34 14.75
CA ILE A 190 -15.35 -16.94 15.86
C ILE A 190 -16.15 -16.09 16.84
N LYS A 191 -16.20 -16.51 18.11
CA LYS A 191 -16.90 -15.79 19.18
C LYS A 191 -16.08 -14.59 19.66
N SER A 192 -14.78 -14.77 19.83
CA SER A 192 -13.89 -13.68 20.25
C SER A 192 -12.45 -13.88 19.78
N ILE A 193 -11.75 -12.75 19.65
CA ILE A 193 -10.31 -12.68 19.46
C ILE A 193 -9.73 -11.83 20.60
N GLU A 194 -8.79 -12.40 21.34
CA GLU A 194 -8.10 -11.72 22.44
C GLU A 194 -6.65 -11.44 22.06
N LEU A 195 -6.18 -10.22 22.33
CA LEU A 195 -4.76 -9.87 22.24
C LEU A 195 -4.10 -10.27 23.56
N THR A 196 -3.20 -11.25 23.52
CA THR A 196 -2.58 -11.79 24.74
C THR A 196 -1.26 -11.13 25.13
N ASN A 197 -0.71 -10.29 24.25
CA ASN A 197 0.57 -9.63 24.45
C ASN A 197 0.46 -8.20 23.94
N ASN A 198 0.08 -7.28 24.84
CA ASN A 198 -0.10 -5.89 24.50
C ASN A 198 1.11 -5.10 24.99
N LYS A 199 2.13 -5.02 24.15
CA LYS A 199 3.38 -4.30 24.40
C LYS A 199 3.24 -2.82 24.81
N LYS A 200 2.05 -2.22 24.75
CA LYS A 200 1.78 -0.87 25.23
C LYS A 200 1.22 -0.82 26.65
N LEU A 201 0.77 -1.96 27.17
CA LEU A 201 0.23 -2.14 28.53
C LEU A 201 1.10 -3.07 29.37
N ASP A 202 1.94 -3.88 28.73
CA ASP A 202 2.93 -4.71 29.40
C ASP A 202 4.16 -3.83 29.74
N ASP A 203 4.36 -3.56 31.04
CA ASP A 203 5.50 -2.81 31.62
C ASP A 203 6.86 -3.47 31.34
#